data_AF-A0A444J9Y2-F1
#
_entry.id   AF-A0A444J9Y2-F1
#
_cell.length_a   1.000
_cell.length_b   1.000
_cell.length_c   1.000
_cell.angle_alpha   90.00
_cell.angle_beta   90.00
_cell.angle_gamma   90.00
#
_symmetry.space_group_name_H-M   'P 1'
#
loop_
_entity.id
_entity.type
_entity.pdbx_description
1 polymer ?
#
loop_
_entity_poly.entity_id
_entity_poly.type
_entity_poly.pdbx_seq_one_letter_code
_entity_poly.pdbx_strand_id
1 'polypeptide(L)'
;HPYRNWQMIIPELRPFVLKNFNQYRRHEQGPACFALFTEIFLDALSESKKNGKVVSMSMESLLAYADKLIASLQTDSLPQYREQLDSFFNRMVRLDEIDETVMMYMVQGHHPMKKMAQHLIRIGRGHEDTFFSCAPLARLIKKVLRLNYSYWLSEENPQPWFESQCGSFCSSWQAGSLLVNISHDRFQEHLAALDLIDIEEDSYQALSELMELPAHIDIVRLYREIPKQLTPDTDDEQEASFSENRKLFFLFRIMDTSGLSLIHEESLREINRSLVQLIRKQSFEEIEQFFVTTFHLLKANVRKYPHTSLQCIQVIGGEVFRRNNSRLVEAFLFETVRFGFQYANVMGVDEDWQPITNPAHLANIRVWLSLIMQEPKWCSTLFSALIINVKLSGTCVKDTDLFQRDITDLLNHPIMPIYNLAKQFSKLMPVFFNEIGAEGELRDVSTELDEMHKRHD
;
A
#
# COMPACT_ATOMS: atom_id res chain seq x y z
N HIS A 1 19.61 25.71 -8.06
CA HIS A 1 20.71 24.71 -8.22
C HIS A 1 20.29 23.78 -9.34
N PRO A 2 21.14 23.51 -10.34
CA PRO A 2 20.77 22.72 -11.52
C PRO A 2 20.68 21.20 -11.22
N TYR A 3 21.28 20.73 -10.13
CA TYR A 3 21.21 19.34 -9.68
C TYR A 3 20.57 19.27 -8.29
N ARG A 4 19.25 19.47 -8.20
CA ARG A 4 18.52 19.38 -6.93
C ARG A 4 18.11 17.93 -6.70
N ASN A 5 18.44 17.38 -5.53
CA ASN A 5 17.93 16.09 -5.11
C ASN A 5 16.62 16.28 -4.34
N TRP A 6 15.48 16.21 -5.04
CA TRP A 6 14.16 16.39 -4.42
C TRP A 6 13.84 15.36 -3.35
N GLN A 7 14.44 14.15 -3.43
CA GLN A 7 14.27 13.11 -2.44
C GLN A 7 14.85 13.51 -1.07
N MET A 8 15.90 14.35 -1.04
CA MET A 8 16.45 14.93 0.19
C MET A 8 15.80 16.26 0.57
N ILE A 9 15.44 17.09 -0.42
CA ILE A 9 14.94 18.45 -0.19
C ILE A 9 13.52 18.44 0.40
N ILE A 10 12.60 17.65 -0.14
CA ILE A 10 11.19 17.65 0.27
C ILE A 10 10.99 17.25 1.74
N PRO A 11 11.66 16.19 2.26
CA PRO A 11 11.61 15.85 3.69
C PRO A 11 12.00 16.98 4.63
N GLU A 12 12.95 17.84 4.24
CA GLU A 12 13.40 18.98 5.05
C GLU A 12 12.54 20.23 4.83
N LEU A 13 12.08 20.45 3.61
CA LEU A 13 11.27 21.60 3.24
C LEU A 13 9.89 21.55 3.90
N ARG A 14 9.21 20.38 3.91
CA ARG A 14 7.89 20.21 4.53
C ARG A 14 7.86 20.70 5.99
N PRO A 15 8.68 20.17 6.93
CA PRO A 15 8.68 20.63 8.31
C PRO A 15 9.16 22.09 8.43
N PHE A 16 10.11 22.54 7.61
CA PHE A 16 10.56 23.92 7.62
C PHE A 16 9.42 24.91 7.35
N VAL A 17 8.69 24.71 6.25
CA VAL A 17 7.58 25.60 5.87
C VAL A 17 6.44 25.52 6.89
N LEU A 18 6.08 24.30 7.34
CA LEU A 18 5.02 24.12 8.31
C LEU A 18 5.36 24.69 9.69
N LYS A 19 6.62 24.64 10.16
CA LYS A 19 7.03 25.22 11.45
C LYS A 19 7.05 26.73 11.40
N ASN A 20 7.54 27.32 10.31
CA ASN A 20 7.76 28.76 10.20
C ASN A 20 6.57 29.54 9.63
N PHE A 21 5.50 28.87 9.18
CA PHE A 21 4.35 29.51 8.51
C PHE A 21 3.76 30.72 9.27
N ASN A 22 3.71 30.68 10.61
CA ASN A 22 3.16 31.76 11.44
C ASN A 22 3.97 33.06 11.31
N GLN A 23 5.28 32.95 11.12
CA GLN A 23 6.16 34.11 10.92
C GLN A 23 5.86 34.76 9.57
N TYR A 24 5.75 33.95 8.51
CA TYR A 24 5.46 34.44 7.16
C TYR A 24 4.06 35.04 7.04
N ARG A 25 3.05 34.40 7.65
CA ARG A 25 1.66 34.86 7.57
C ARG A 25 1.46 36.28 8.06
N ARG A 26 2.16 36.67 9.14
CA ARG A 26 2.05 37.99 9.78
C ARG A 26 2.83 39.08 9.05
N HIS A 27 3.71 38.69 8.13
CA HIS A 27 4.54 39.63 7.38
C HIS A 27 3.76 40.17 6.17
N GLU A 28 4.03 41.41 5.77
CA GLU A 28 3.38 42.04 4.61
C GLU A 28 3.60 41.26 3.31
N GLN A 29 4.76 40.61 3.18
CA GLN A 29 5.09 39.70 2.06
C GLN A 29 4.61 38.26 2.26
N GLY A 30 3.75 37.99 3.23
CA GLY A 30 3.19 36.66 3.49
C GLY A 30 2.54 36.00 2.25
N PRO A 31 1.71 36.72 1.45
CA PRO A 31 1.15 36.18 0.22
C PRO A 31 2.21 35.79 -0.82
N ALA A 32 3.24 36.62 -1.00
CA ALA A 32 4.36 36.31 -1.92
C ALA A 32 5.15 35.08 -1.44
N CYS A 33 5.33 34.93 -0.13
CA CYS A 33 5.97 33.77 0.47
C CYS A 33 5.18 32.47 0.21
N PHE A 34 3.84 32.53 0.31
CA PHE A 34 2.98 31.41 -0.05
C PHE A 34 3.12 31.02 -1.53
N ALA A 35 3.14 32.00 -2.43
CA ALA A 35 3.35 31.75 -3.86
C ALA A 35 4.70 31.08 -4.14
N LEU A 36 5.78 31.55 -3.51
CA LEU A 36 7.13 30.97 -3.66
C LEU A 36 7.21 29.53 -3.17
N PHE A 37 6.69 29.22 -1.98
CA PHE A 37 6.77 27.85 -1.46
C PHE A 37 5.90 26.88 -2.25
N THR A 38 4.70 27.31 -2.67
CA THR A 38 3.85 26.48 -3.53
C THR A 38 4.50 26.23 -4.89
N GLU A 39 5.18 27.21 -5.46
CA GLU A 39 5.98 27.06 -6.68
C GLU A 39 7.13 26.05 -6.52
N ILE A 40 7.87 26.08 -5.42
CA ILE A 40 8.96 25.11 -5.17
C ILE A 40 8.41 23.67 -5.15
N PHE A 41 7.26 23.43 -4.53
CA PHE A 41 6.64 22.10 -4.56
C PHE A 41 6.14 21.71 -5.95
N LEU A 42 5.63 22.67 -6.73
CA LEU A 42 5.18 22.44 -8.11
C LEU A 42 6.37 22.12 -9.04
N ASP A 43 7.50 22.79 -8.86
CA ASP A 43 8.75 22.46 -9.54
C ASP A 43 9.17 21.02 -9.21
N ALA A 44 9.13 20.64 -7.93
CA ALA A 44 9.44 19.28 -7.49
C ALA A 44 8.53 18.22 -8.13
N LEU A 45 7.23 18.50 -8.24
CA LEU A 45 6.26 17.64 -8.93
C LEU A 45 6.60 17.49 -10.42
N SER A 46 6.94 18.59 -11.09
CA SER A 46 7.25 18.59 -12.53
C SER A 46 8.56 17.86 -12.86
N GLU A 47 9.61 18.10 -12.07
CA GLU A 47 10.94 17.52 -12.28
C GLU A 47 11.00 16.06 -11.83
N SER A 48 10.18 15.65 -10.86
CA SER A 48 10.20 14.31 -10.27
C SER A 48 9.11 13.38 -10.79
N LYS A 49 8.40 13.72 -11.87
CA LYS A 49 7.22 12.98 -12.36
C LYS A 49 7.39 11.46 -12.53
N LYS A 50 8.61 10.99 -12.79
CA LYS A 50 8.94 9.55 -12.92
C LYS A 50 9.12 8.83 -11.58
N ASN A 51 9.33 9.57 -10.49
CA ASN A 51 9.54 9.03 -9.15
C ASN A 51 8.28 9.23 -8.31
N GLY A 52 7.38 8.24 -8.35
CA GLY A 52 6.08 8.30 -7.67
C GLY A 52 6.16 8.55 -6.16
N LYS A 53 7.26 8.14 -5.49
CA LYS A 53 7.47 8.42 -4.07
C LYS A 53 7.68 9.92 -3.83
N VAL A 54 8.56 10.54 -4.61
CA VAL A 54 8.84 11.99 -4.49
C VAL A 54 7.63 12.81 -4.92
N VAL A 55 6.90 12.39 -5.96
CA VAL A 55 5.65 13.04 -6.39
C VAL A 55 4.61 13.00 -5.27
N SER A 56 4.35 11.83 -4.69
CA SER A 56 3.43 11.68 -3.56
C SER A 56 3.82 12.60 -2.40
N MET A 57 5.08 12.54 -1.94
CA MET A 57 5.57 13.37 -0.84
C MET A 57 5.46 14.88 -1.14
N SER A 58 5.72 15.29 -2.37
CA SER A 58 5.64 16.70 -2.79
C SER A 58 4.19 17.19 -2.81
N MET A 59 3.28 16.37 -3.36
CA MET A 59 1.85 16.66 -3.39
C MET A 59 1.29 16.77 -1.96
N GLU A 60 1.68 15.83 -1.09
CA GLU A 60 1.24 15.87 0.30
C GLU A 60 1.73 17.11 1.05
N SER A 61 2.98 17.49 0.80
CA SER A 61 3.61 18.65 1.43
C SER A 61 2.96 19.95 0.96
N LEU A 62 2.69 20.06 -0.34
CA LEU A 62 2.01 21.19 -0.97
C LEU A 62 0.61 21.38 -0.37
N LEU A 63 -0.20 20.33 -0.37
CA LEU A 63 -1.58 20.39 0.12
C LEU A 63 -1.63 20.59 1.63
N ALA A 64 -0.72 19.99 2.41
CA ALA A 64 -0.63 20.23 3.85
C ALA A 64 -0.25 21.68 4.17
N TYR A 65 0.65 22.28 3.38
CA TYR A 65 1.00 23.68 3.56
C TYR A 65 -0.17 24.62 3.22
N ALA A 66 -0.84 24.37 2.08
CA ALA A 66 -2.01 25.14 1.68
C ALA A 66 -3.16 25.04 2.70
N ASP A 67 -3.47 23.83 3.18
CA ASP A 67 -4.48 23.60 4.22
C ASP A 67 -4.14 24.37 5.50
N LYS A 68 -2.89 24.30 5.95
CA LYS A 68 -2.44 25.01 7.15
C LYS A 68 -2.54 26.53 7.02
N LEU A 69 -2.17 27.08 5.87
CA LEU A 69 -2.32 28.52 5.61
C LEU A 69 -3.79 28.90 5.64
N ILE A 70 -4.63 28.23 4.84
CA ILE A 70 -6.06 28.54 4.70
C ILE A 70 -6.77 28.45 6.05
N ALA A 71 -6.55 27.37 6.81
CA ALA A 71 -7.13 27.20 8.14
C ALA A 71 -6.76 28.32 9.13
N SER A 72 -5.65 29.01 8.90
CA SER A 72 -5.20 30.14 9.72
C SER A 72 -5.68 31.50 9.24
N LEU A 73 -6.29 31.60 8.05
CA LEU A 73 -6.84 32.85 7.54
C LEU A 73 -8.12 33.22 8.31
N GLN A 74 -8.25 34.52 8.56
CA GLN A 74 -9.43 35.18 9.11
C GLN A 74 -10.04 36.10 8.05
N THR A 75 -11.28 36.54 8.28
CA THR A 75 -12.04 37.42 7.36
C THR A 75 -11.22 38.64 6.93
N ASP A 76 -10.51 39.29 7.86
CA ASP A 76 -9.73 40.51 7.60
C ASP A 76 -8.46 40.26 6.77
N SER A 77 -7.88 39.06 6.88
CA SER A 77 -6.65 38.69 6.17
C SER A 77 -6.90 38.07 4.80
N LEU A 78 -8.10 37.57 4.54
CA LEU A 78 -8.46 36.88 3.30
C LEU A 78 -8.25 37.73 2.04
N PRO A 79 -8.61 39.03 2.00
CA PRO A 79 -8.41 39.86 0.81
C PRO A 79 -6.95 39.95 0.35
N GLN A 80 -6.00 39.91 1.30
CA GLN A 80 -4.57 40.01 1.02
C GLN A 80 -4.02 38.78 0.29
N TYR A 81 -4.65 37.61 0.48
CA TYR A 81 -4.22 36.34 -0.11
C TYR A 81 -5.03 35.95 -1.35
N ARG A 82 -6.00 36.77 -1.75
CA ARG A 82 -6.97 36.45 -2.80
C ARG A 82 -6.31 36.05 -4.12
N GLU A 83 -5.42 36.90 -4.63
CA GLU A 83 -4.75 36.66 -5.91
C GLU A 83 -3.87 35.40 -5.88
N GLN A 84 -3.17 35.15 -4.78
CA GLN A 84 -2.27 34.02 -4.64
C GLN A 84 -3.03 32.71 -4.45
N LEU A 85 -4.18 32.74 -3.75
CA LEU A 85 -5.08 31.59 -3.65
C LEU A 85 -5.73 31.27 -4.99
N ASP A 86 -6.21 32.27 -5.72
CA ASP A 86 -6.79 32.07 -7.06
C ASP A 86 -5.76 31.50 -8.02
N SER A 87 -4.54 32.06 -8.02
CA SER A 87 -3.41 31.55 -8.81
C SER A 87 -3.07 30.11 -8.43
N PHE A 88 -2.96 29.81 -7.13
CA PHE A 88 -2.72 28.46 -6.63
C PHE A 88 -3.78 27.48 -7.13
N PHE A 89 -5.08 27.74 -6.91
CA PHE A 89 -6.14 26.83 -7.35
C PHE A 89 -6.19 26.66 -8.86
N ASN A 90 -6.01 27.73 -9.64
CA ASN A 90 -5.97 27.65 -11.09
C ASN A 90 -4.75 26.83 -11.59
N ARG A 91 -3.60 26.92 -10.91
CA ARG A 91 -2.41 26.11 -11.21
C ARG A 91 -2.64 24.64 -10.85
N MET A 92 -3.34 24.37 -9.74
CA MET A 92 -3.76 23.00 -9.36
C MET A 92 -4.75 22.39 -10.36
N VAL A 93 -5.66 23.20 -10.93
CA VAL A 93 -6.59 22.75 -11.98
C VAL A 93 -5.83 22.26 -13.21
N ARG A 94 -4.63 22.78 -13.49
CA ARG A 94 -3.82 22.49 -14.68
C ARG A 94 -2.69 21.48 -14.44
N LEU A 95 -2.72 20.74 -13.32
CA LEU A 95 -1.67 19.76 -13.03
C LEU A 95 -1.56 18.64 -14.06
N ASP A 96 -2.66 18.33 -14.74
CA ASP A 96 -2.69 17.38 -15.84
C ASP A 96 -1.89 17.86 -17.07
N GLU A 97 -1.62 19.16 -17.22
CA GLU A 97 -0.71 19.68 -18.25
C GLU A 97 0.75 19.28 -17.97
N ILE A 98 1.12 19.01 -16.70
CA ILE A 98 2.44 18.49 -16.33
C ILE A 98 2.51 17.00 -16.65
N ASP A 99 1.56 16.25 -16.11
CA ASP A 99 1.39 14.80 -16.30
C ASP A 99 0.03 14.36 -15.70
N GLU A 100 -0.76 13.58 -16.43
CA GLU A 100 -2.05 13.06 -15.94
C GLU A 100 -1.90 12.27 -14.63
N THR A 101 -0.78 11.56 -14.45
CA THR A 101 -0.52 10.75 -13.24
C THR A 101 -0.30 11.62 -12.01
N VAL A 102 0.27 12.82 -12.16
CA VAL A 102 0.48 13.77 -11.04
C VAL A 102 -0.84 14.25 -10.48
N MET A 103 -1.82 14.53 -11.35
CA MET A 103 -3.17 14.92 -10.94
C MET A 103 -3.83 13.83 -10.09
N MET A 104 -3.61 12.55 -10.43
CA MET A 104 -4.19 11.42 -9.70
C MET A 104 -3.66 11.30 -8.26
N TYR A 105 -2.44 11.74 -7.96
CA TYR A 105 -1.95 11.82 -6.56
C TYR A 105 -2.76 12.80 -5.70
N MET A 106 -3.31 13.87 -6.29
CA MET A 106 -4.22 14.77 -5.59
C MET A 106 -5.62 14.15 -5.46
N VAL A 107 -6.11 13.51 -6.52
CA VAL A 107 -7.45 12.87 -6.54
C VAL A 107 -7.55 11.75 -5.50
N GLN A 108 -6.52 10.90 -5.43
CA GLN A 108 -6.49 9.72 -4.55
C GLN A 108 -5.82 9.99 -3.19
N GLY A 109 -5.33 11.22 -2.97
CA GLY A 109 -4.62 11.61 -1.75
C GLY A 109 -5.53 11.77 -0.53
N HIS A 110 -4.93 11.75 0.66
CA HIS A 110 -5.62 11.89 1.95
C HIS A 110 -6.02 13.33 2.31
N HIS A 111 -5.78 14.30 1.43
CA HIS A 111 -5.85 15.70 1.80
C HIS A 111 -7.29 16.23 1.86
N PRO A 112 -7.66 16.93 2.94
CA PRO A 112 -9.04 17.33 3.16
C PRO A 112 -9.36 18.61 2.40
N MET A 113 -9.44 18.55 1.06
CA MET A 113 -9.91 19.66 0.22
C MET A 113 -11.29 20.18 0.68
N LYS A 114 -12.14 19.27 1.19
CA LYS A 114 -13.42 19.61 1.83
C LYS A 114 -13.26 20.56 3.04
N LYS A 115 -12.22 20.38 3.87
CA LYS A 115 -11.97 21.28 5.03
C LYS A 115 -11.53 22.67 4.57
N MET A 116 -10.64 22.75 3.57
CA MET A 116 -10.22 24.01 2.97
C MET A 116 -11.43 24.77 2.40
N ALA A 117 -12.29 24.07 1.67
CA ALA A 117 -13.53 24.63 1.10
C ALA A 117 -14.50 25.12 2.17
N GLN A 118 -14.78 24.30 3.20
CA GLN A 118 -15.64 24.69 4.32
C GLN A 118 -15.14 25.93 5.06
N HIS A 119 -13.83 26.02 5.28
CA HIS A 119 -13.24 27.18 5.93
C HIS A 119 -13.37 28.43 5.07
N LEU A 120 -13.03 28.35 3.78
CA LEU A 120 -13.14 29.47 2.84
C LEU A 120 -14.58 29.97 2.65
N ILE A 121 -15.57 29.06 2.61
CA ILE A 121 -16.99 29.46 2.59
C ILE A 121 -17.35 30.26 3.85
N ARG A 122 -16.90 29.79 5.02
CA ARG A 122 -17.20 30.43 6.30
C ARG A 122 -16.63 31.84 6.40
N ILE A 123 -15.37 32.04 6.02
CA ILE A 123 -14.72 33.35 6.12
C ILE A 123 -15.04 34.26 4.92
N GLY A 124 -15.33 33.70 3.75
CA GLY A 124 -15.63 34.47 2.52
C GLY A 124 -17.01 35.15 2.54
N ARG A 125 -18.00 34.55 3.22
CA ARG A 125 -19.34 35.15 3.40
C ARG A 125 -19.41 36.25 4.47
N GLY A 126 -18.32 36.49 5.20
CA GLY A 126 -18.33 37.33 6.41
C GLY A 126 -18.20 38.84 6.20
N HIS A 127 -17.99 39.32 4.96
CA HIS A 127 -17.75 40.74 4.67
C HIS A 127 -18.62 41.24 3.51
N GLU A 128 -19.49 42.22 3.77
CA GLU A 128 -20.36 42.83 2.74
C GLU A 128 -19.56 43.60 1.67
N ASP A 129 -18.40 44.14 2.02
CA ASP A 129 -17.58 45.00 1.12
C ASP A 129 -16.51 44.26 0.31
N THR A 130 -16.21 42.99 0.61
CA THR A 130 -15.17 42.22 -0.10
C THR A 130 -15.66 40.82 -0.43
N PHE A 131 -16.28 40.66 -1.60
CA PHE A 131 -16.73 39.36 -2.09
C PHE A 131 -15.52 38.51 -2.48
N PHE A 132 -15.11 37.53 -1.67
CA PHE A 132 -14.15 36.51 -2.12
C PHE A 132 -14.86 35.55 -3.09
N SER A 133 -14.25 35.21 -4.24
CA SER A 133 -14.85 34.26 -5.17
C SER A 133 -14.38 32.86 -4.85
N CYS A 134 -15.30 31.92 -4.68
CA CYS A 134 -14.97 30.51 -4.51
C CYS A 134 -14.79 29.78 -5.86
N ALA A 135 -14.93 30.47 -7.00
CA ALA A 135 -14.95 29.85 -8.32
C ALA A 135 -13.68 29.04 -8.66
N PRO A 136 -12.44 29.53 -8.41
CA PRO A 136 -11.24 28.74 -8.70
C PRO A 136 -11.17 27.43 -7.92
N LEU A 137 -11.56 27.45 -6.64
CA LEU A 137 -11.63 26.25 -5.81
C LEU A 137 -12.78 25.32 -6.24
N ALA A 138 -13.95 25.87 -6.57
CA ALA A 138 -15.06 25.10 -7.09
C ALA A 138 -14.68 24.37 -8.38
N ARG A 139 -13.97 25.04 -9.32
CA ARG A 139 -13.44 24.41 -10.54
C ARG A 139 -12.46 23.28 -10.24
N LEU A 140 -11.57 23.48 -9.26
CA LEU A 140 -10.63 22.45 -8.81
C LEU A 140 -11.35 21.22 -8.26
N ILE A 141 -12.29 21.40 -7.35
CA ILE A 141 -13.06 20.29 -6.76
C ILE A 141 -13.91 19.61 -7.83
N LYS A 142 -14.58 20.37 -8.70
CA LYS A 142 -15.36 19.85 -9.84
C LYS A 142 -14.50 18.93 -10.72
N LYS A 143 -13.28 19.37 -11.06
CA LYS A 143 -12.33 18.58 -11.84
C LYS A 143 -11.85 17.33 -11.11
N VAL A 144 -11.50 17.45 -9.83
CA VAL A 144 -11.06 16.31 -8.99
C VAL A 144 -12.15 15.24 -8.89
N LEU A 145 -13.40 15.63 -8.62
CA LEU A 145 -14.52 14.68 -8.52
C LEU A 145 -14.79 14.01 -9.87
N ARG A 146 -14.78 14.76 -10.98
CA ARG A 146 -14.94 14.20 -12.32
C ARG A 146 -13.87 13.16 -12.63
N LEU A 147 -12.60 13.46 -12.38
CA LEU A 147 -11.49 12.51 -12.58
C LEU A 147 -11.63 11.27 -11.69
N ASN A 148 -12.06 11.45 -10.43
CA ASN A 148 -12.32 10.33 -9.53
C ASN A 148 -13.41 9.40 -10.07
N TYR A 149 -14.56 9.94 -10.50
CA TYR A 149 -15.65 9.10 -11.02
C TYR A 149 -15.30 8.46 -12.37
N SER A 150 -14.59 9.18 -13.25
CA SER A 150 -14.07 8.61 -14.50
C SER A 150 -13.09 7.47 -14.23
N TYR A 151 -12.22 7.60 -13.21
CA TYR A 151 -11.34 6.52 -12.77
C TYR A 151 -12.15 5.29 -12.34
N TRP A 152 -13.14 5.44 -11.46
CA TRP A 152 -13.96 4.32 -11.00
C TRP A 152 -14.79 3.67 -12.12
N LEU A 153 -15.24 4.44 -13.12
CA LEU A 153 -15.92 3.90 -14.29
C LEU A 153 -14.99 3.15 -15.26
N SER A 154 -13.68 3.40 -15.19
CA SER A 154 -12.67 2.67 -15.97
C SER A 154 -12.26 1.34 -15.33
N GLU A 155 -12.48 1.20 -14.02
CA GLU A 155 -12.35 -0.06 -13.30
C GLU A 155 -13.50 -1.02 -13.66
N GLU A 156 -13.36 -2.28 -13.29
CA GLU A 156 -14.42 -3.26 -13.53
C GLU A 156 -15.60 -3.04 -12.57
N ASN A 157 -16.82 -3.13 -13.11
CA ASN A 157 -18.03 -2.94 -12.31
C ASN A 157 -18.10 -4.00 -11.20
N PRO A 158 -18.13 -3.60 -9.90
CA PRO A 158 -18.01 -4.53 -8.79
C PRO A 158 -19.11 -5.60 -8.75
N GLN A 159 -20.34 -5.25 -9.10
CA GLN A 159 -21.47 -6.16 -8.97
C GLN A 159 -21.44 -7.30 -10.01
N PRO A 160 -21.39 -7.04 -11.33
CA PRO A 160 -21.29 -8.11 -12.33
C PRO A 160 -20.06 -8.99 -12.14
N TRP A 161 -18.93 -8.38 -11.76
CA TRP A 161 -17.72 -9.13 -11.46
C TRP A 161 -17.93 -10.07 -10.27
N PHE A 162 -18.48 -9.56 -9.16
CA PHE A 162 -18.70 -10.36 -7.96
C PHE A 162 -19.65 -11.53 -8.23
N GLU A 163 -20.77 -11.29 -8.91
CA GLU A 163 -21.72 -12.34 -9.30
C GLU A 163 -21.07 -13.42 -10.17
N SER A 164 -20.17 -13.04 -11.10
CA SER A 164 -19.46 -14.00 -11.96
C SER A 164 -18.47 -14.90 -11.22
N GLN A 165 -17.73 -14.36 -10.23
CA GLN A 165 -16.70 -15.09 -9.49
C GLN A 165 -17.30 -15.97 -8.40
N CYS A 166 -18.43 -15.55 -7.85
CA CYS A 166 -19.04 -16.16 -6.69
C CYS A 166 -19.79 -17.46 -7.03
N GLY A 167 -20.18 -17.69 -8.29
CA GLY A 167 -20.73 -18.97 -8.75
C GLY A 167 -21.84 -19.53 -7.86
N SER A 168 -21.68 -20.77 -7.38
CA SER A 168 -22.63 -21.44 -6.48
C SER A 168 -22.72 -20.80 -5.08
N PHE A 169 -21.70 -20.06 -4.64
CA PHE A 169 -21.64 -19.40 -3.33
C PHE A 169 -22.57 -18.19 -3.20
N CYS A 170 -23.11 -17.70 -4.33
CA CYS A 170 -24.05 -16.57 -4.39
C CYS A 170 -25.50 -16.99 -4.70
N SER A 171 -25.81 -18.29 -4.75
CA SER A 171 -27.12 -18.79 -5.21
C SER A 171 -28.33 -18.39 -4.34
N SER A 172 -28.11 -17.99 -3.08
CA SER A 172 -29.13 -17.50 -2.14
C SER A 172 -28.96 -16.02 -1.75
N TRP A 173 -27.88 -15.36 -2.20
CA TRP A 173 -27.45 -14.07 -1.67
C TRP A 173 -27.65 -12.93 -2.67
N GLN A 174 -28.49 -11.96 -2.31
CA GLN A 174 -28.70 -10.75 -3.12
C GLN A 174 -27.56 -9.75 -2.90
N ALA A 175 -26.44 -9.96 -3.61
CA ALA A 175 -25.30 -9.04 -3.64
C ALA A 175 -25.67 -7.59 -3.96
N GLY A 176 -26.73 -7.43 -4.77
CA GLY A 176 -27.11 -6.17 -5.40
C GLY A 176 -27.24 -5.00 -4.42
N SER A 177 -27.87 -5.17 -3.25
CA SER A 177 -28.17 -4.05 -2.34
C SER A 177 -26.93 -3.44 -1.68
N LEU A 178 -25.89 -4.23 -1.43
CA LEU A 178 -24.69 -3.79 -0.71
C LEU A 178 -23.69 -3.12 -1.66
N LEU A 179 -23.70 -3.51 -2.94
CA LEU A 179 -22.78 -3.00 -3.97
C LEU A 179 -23.35 -1.80 -4.74
N VAL A 180 -24.64 -1.45 -4.58
CA VAL A 180 -25.28 -0.33 -5.30
C VAL A 180 -24.45 0.94 -5.19
N ASN A 181 -24.01 1.30 -3.98
CA ASN A 181 -23.33 2.57 -3.73
C ASN A 181 -21.95 2.71 -4.40
N ILE A 182 -21.40 1.61 -4.92
CA ILE A 182 -20.13 1.59 -5.66
C ILE A 182 -20.32 1.12 -7.11
N SER A 183 -21.57 1.08 -7.60
CA SER A 183 -21.88 0.65 -8.96
C SER A 183 -21.56 1.74 -9.99
N HIS A 184 -21.36 1.31 -11.24
CA HIS A 184 -21.17 2.25 -12.35
C HIS A 184 -22.38 3.18 -12.54
N ASP A 185 -23.60 2.69 -12.31
CA ASP A 185 -24.81 3.50 -12.42
C ASP A 185 -24.78 4.67 -11.42
N ARG A 186 -24.35 4.43 -10.17
CA ARG A 186 -24.20 5.52 -9.17
C ARG A 186 -23.12 6.51 -9.59
N PHE A 187 -21.99 6.07 -10.12
CA PHE A 187 -20.95 6.98 -10.59
C PHE A 187 -21.40 7.80 -11.80
N GLN A 188 -22.22 7.25 -12.69
CA GLN A 188 -22.84 7.99 -13.79
C GLN A 188 -23.85 9.02 -13.29
N GLU A 189 -24.67 8.69 -12.29
CA GLU A 189 -25.57 9.66 -11.63
C GLU A 189 -24.78 10.81 -10.99
N HIS A 190 -23.67 10.52 -10.30
CA HIS A 190 -22.81 11.54 -9.71
C HIS A 190 -22.17 12.45 -10.78
N LEU A 191 -21.75 11.89 -11.92
CA LEU A 191 -21.25 12.68 -13.05
C LEU A 191 -22.34 13.58 -13.66
N ALA A 192 -23.56 13.07 -13.82
CA ALA A 192 -24.68 13.86 -14.31
C ALA A 192 -25.03 15.01 -13.34
N ALA A 193 -25.05 14.74 -12.04
CA ALA A 193 -25.24 15.77 -11.02
C ALA A 193 -24.13 16.83 -11.07
N LEU A 194 -22.88 16.41 -11.28
CA LEU A 194 -21.72 17.29 -11.46
C LEU A 194 -21.89 18.25 -12.63
N ASP A 195 -22.43 17.78 -13.76
CA ASP A 195 -22.58 18.58 -14.97
C ASP A 195 -23.65 19.66 -14.82
N LEU A 196 -24.65 19.46 -13.96
CA LEU A 196 -25.71 20.44 -13.66
C LEU A 196 -25.26 21.62 -12.78
N ILE A 197 -24.15 21.49 -12.05
CA ILE A 197 -23.67 22.53 -11.13
C ILE A 197 -23.03 23.68 -11.92
N ASP A 198 -23.66 24.85 -11.95
CA ASP A 198 -23.11 26.07 -12.54
C ASP A 198 -22.27 26.86 -11.51
N ILE A 199 -20.97 26.97 -11.78
CA ILE A 199 -20.01 27.67 -10.90
C ILE A 199 -20.07 29.18 -11.08
N GLU A 200 -20.41 29.66 -12.29
CA GLU A 200 -20.33 31.07 -12.64
C GLU A 200 -21.58 31.84 -12.17
N GLU A 201 -22.71 31.15 -11.96
CA GLU A 201 -23.93 31.72 -11.37
C GLU A 201 -23.77 32.01 -9.87
N ASP A 202 -23.46 30.99 -9.06
CA ASP A 202 -23.16 31.14 -7.63
C ASP A 202 -22.04 30.20 -7.19
N SER A 203 -20.82 30.74 -7.10
CA SER A 203 -19.64 29.97 -6.71
C SER A 203 -19.69 29.39 -5.29
N TYR A 204 -20.48 29.97 -4.37
CA TYR A 204 -20.62 29.47 -2.99
C TYR A 204 -21.63 28.33 -2.92
N GLN A 205 -22.76 28.46 -3.62
CA GLN A 205 -23.73 27.38 -3.75
C GLN A 205 -23.11 26.19 -4.48
N ALA A 206 -22.46 26.44 -5.62
CA ALA A 206 -21.77 25.40 -6.39
C ALA A 206 -20.73 24.66 -5.55
N LEU A 207 -19.90 25.38 -4.79
CA LEU A 207 -18.92 24.76 -3.89
C LEU A 207 -19.59 23.93 -2.78
N SER A 208 -20.75 24.35 -2.29
CA SER A 208 -21.51 23.61 -1.27
C SER A 208 -22.08 22.30 -1.84
N GLU A 209 -22.72 22.35 -3.00
CA GLU A 209 -23.26 21.17 -3.70
C GLU A 209 -22.15 20.17 -4.06
N LEU A 210 -20.98 20.65 -4.51
CA LEU A 210 -19.82 19.81 -4.80
C LEU A 210 -19.28 19.08 -3.56
N MET A 211 -19.40 19.65 -2.36
CA MET A 211 -18.91 19.02 -1.13
C MET A 211 -19.79 17.86 -0.64
N GLU A 212 -21.07 17.84 -1.01
CA GLU A 212 -22.00 16.75 -0.68
C GLU A 212 -21.71 15.47 -1.48
N LEU A 213 -21.10 15.60 -2.66
CA LEU A 213 -20.72 14.46 -3.48
C LEU A 213 -19.57 13.65 -2.85
N PRO A 214 -19.58 12.30 -3.00
CA PRO A 214 -18.58 11.43 -2.39
C PRO A 214 -17.21 11.60 -3.06
N ALA A 215 -16.19 11.97 -2.28
CA ALA A 215 -14.82 12.04 -2.76
C ALA A 215 -14.16 10.65 -2.75
N HIS A 216 -12.92 10.56 -3.24
CA HIS A 216 -12.18 9.29 -3.30
C HIS A 216 -12.14 8.54 -1.96
N ILE A 217 -11.79 9.23 -0.87
CA ILE A 217 -11.75 8.65 0.48
C ILE A 217 -13.14 8.16 0.94
N ASP A 218 -14.22 8.81 0.54
CA ASP A 218 -15.58 8.39 0.87
C ASP A 218 -15.90 7.05 0.17
N ILE A 219 -15.47 6.89 -1.09
CA ILE A 219 -15.60 5.64 -1.85
C ILE A 219 -14.71 4.52 -1.27
N VAL A 220 -13.45 4.83 -0.93
CA VAL A 220 -12.54 3.87 -0.28
C VAL A 220 -13.17 3.33 1.02
N ARG A 221 -13.86 4.19 1.79
CA ARG A 221 -14.60 3.77 2.99
C ARG A 221 -15.76 2.83 2.67
N LEU A 222 -16.50 3.09 1.58
CA LEU A 222 -17.57 2.17 1.15
C LEU A 222 -16.99 0.78 0.83
N TYR A 223 -15.90 0.70 0.06
CA TYR A 223 -15.20 -0.56 -0.20
C TYR A 223 -14.72 -1.26 1.06
N ARG A 224 -14.20 -0.50 2.03
CA ARG A 224 -13.72 -1.04 3.32
C ARG A 224 -14.84 -1.68 4.16
N GLU A 225 -16.05 -1.16 4.11
CA GLU A 225 -17.16 -1.67 4.94
C GLU A 225 -17.85 -2.91 4.35
N ILE A 226 -17.78 -3.11 3.03
CA ILE A 226 -18.44 -4.25 2.35
C ILE A 226 -17.99 -5.61 2.92
N PRO A 227 -16.68 -5.93 3.08
CA PRO A 227 -16.24 -7.20 3.67
C PRO A 227 -16.90 -7.56 4.99
N LYS A 228 -17.19 -6.57 5.84
CA LYS A 228 -17.83 -6.79 7.16
C LYS A 228 -19.32 -7.12 7.01
N GLN A 229 -19.96 -6.58 5.99
CA GLN A 229 -21.38 -6.81 5.69
C GLN A 229 -21.61 -8.15 4.98
N LEU A 230 -20.55 -8.73 4.37
CA LEU A 230 -20.60 -10.03 3.68
C LEU A 230 -20.69 -11.23 4.64
N THR A 231 -20.33 -11.03 5.92
CA THR A 231 -20.33 -12.06 6.97
C THR A 231 -21.36 -11.74 8.06
N PRO A 232 -22.67 -11.91 7.79
CA PRO A 232 -23.68 -11.81 8.83
C PRO A 232 -23.52 -12.93 9.87
N ASP A 233 -23.93 -12.67 11.11
CA ASP A 233 -23.99 -13.70 12.15
C ASP A 233 -25.07 -14.73 11.78
N THR A 234 -24.66 -15.95 11.40
CA THR A 234 -25.54 -17.07 11.07
C THR A 234 -25.20 -18.29 11.90
N ASP A 235 -26.22 -18.98 12.43
CA ASP A 235 -26.06 -20.25 13.14
C ASP A 235 -25.83 -21.45 12.19
N ASP A 236 -25.99 -21.25 10.88
CA ASP A 236 -25.74 -22.26 9.85
C ASP A 236 -24.25 -22.31 9.47
N GLU A 237 -23.60 -23.45 9.72
CA GLU A 237 -22.18 -23.67 9.43
C GLU A 237 -21.86 -23.62 7.92
N GLN A 238 -22.78 -24.04 7.06
CA GLN A 238 -22.59 -23.97 5.61
C GLN A 238 -22.67 -22.52 5.12
N GLU A 239 -23.65 -21.76 5.58
CA GLU A 239 -23.78 -20.33 5.26
C GLU A 239 -22.62 -19.50 5.84
N ALA A 240 -22.11 -19.88 7.01
CA ALA A 240 -20.90 -19.28 7.58
C ALA A 240 -19.65 -19.53 6.72
N SER A 241 -19.51 -20.73 6.13
CA SER A 241 -18.42 -21.04 5.20
C SER A 241 -18.57 -20.27 3.88
N PHE A 242 -19.78 -20.21 3.32
CA PHE A 242 -20.04 -19.48 2.08
C PHE A 242 -19.85 -17.97 2.23
N SER A 243 -20.27 -17.38 3.35
CA SER A 243 -20.06 -15.96 3.63
C SER A 243 -18.58 -15.59 3.77
N GLU A 244 -17.76 -16.42 4.41
CA GLU A 244 -16.31 -16.20 4.48
C GLU A 244 -15.64 -16.34 3.11
N ASN A 245 -16.08 -17.27 2.25
CA ASN A 245 -15.59 -17.33 0.87
C ASN A 245 -15.95 -16.06 0.07
N ARG A 246 -17.20 -15.58 0.18
CA ARG A 246 -17.65 -14.32 -0.45
C ARG A 246 -16.82 -13.13 -0.02
N LYS A 247 -16.58 -13.01 1.29
CA LYS A 247 -15.70 -11.97 1.86
C LYS A 247 -14.30 -12.05 1.29
N LEU A 248 -13.73 -13.25 1.20
CA LEU A 248 -12.38 -13.44 0.68
C LEU A 248 -12.26 -12.99 -0.79
N PHE A 249 -13.22 -13.35 -1.64
CA PHE A 249 -13.26 -12.87 -3.03
C PHE A 249 -13.29 -11.35 -3.12
N PHE A 250 -14.12 -10.70 -2.30
CA PHE A 250 -14.19 -9.24 -2.28
C PHE A 250 -12.90 -8.60 -1.77
N LEU A 251 -12.27 -9.16 -0.75
CA LEU A 251 -10.98 -8.67 -0.24
C LEU A 251 -9.86 -8.79 -1.30
N PHE A 252 -9.85 -9.85 -2.10
CA PHE A 252 -8.93 -9.95 -3.23
C PHE A 252 -9.23 -8.92 -4.32
N ARG A 253 -10.50 -8.61 -4.57
CA ARG A 253 -10.86 -7.50 -5.48
C ARG A 253 -10.31 -6.17 -5.01
N ILE A 254 -10.39 -5.92 -3.70
CA ILE A 254 -9.81 -4.71 -3.10
C ILE A 254 -8.31 -4.66 -3.42
N MET A 255 -7.58 -5.76 -3.23
CA MET A 255 -6.13 -5.84 -3.49
C MET A 255 -5.74 -5.63 -4.95
N ASP A 256 -6.56 -6.08 -5.89
CA ASP A 256 -6.29 -5.96 -7.31
C ASP A 256 -6.53 -4.53 -7.84
N THR A 257 -7.37 -3.75 -7.16
CA THR A 257 -7.78 -2.39 -7.57
C THR A 257 -6.78 -1.33 -7.08
N SER A 258 -6.07 -0.64 -7.99
CA SER A 258 -5.00 0.31 -7.60
C SER A 258 -5.50 1.48 -6.73
N GLY A 259 -6.71 1.97 -6.98
CA GLY A 259 -7.32 3.07 -6.24
C GLY A 259 -7.67 2.74 -4.79
N LEU A 260 -7.54 1.48 -4.36
CA LEU A 260 -7.80 1.06 -2.97
C LEU A 260 -6.51 0.84 -2.16
N SER A 261 -5.36 1.29 -2.68
CA SER A 261 -4.04 1.11 -2.06
C SER A 261 -3.98 1.49 -0.57
N LEU A 262 -4.80 2.46 -0.14
CA LEU A 262 -4.90 2.93 1.24
C LEU A 262 -5.39 1.86 2.23
N ILE A 263 -6.20 0.92 1.77
CA ILE A 263 -6.78 -0.14 2.60
C ILE A 263 -6.14 -1.50 2.33
N HIS A 264 -5.20 -1.62 1.39
CA HIS A 264 -4.57 -2.90 1.04
C HIS A 264 -3.90 -3.59 2.24
N GLU A 265 -3.21 -2.85 3.11
CA GLU A 265 -2.58 -3.47 4.29
C GLU A 265 -3.63 -4.04 5.26
N GLU A 266 -4.74 -3.33 5.46
CA GLU A 266 -5.86 -3.79 6.28
C GLU A 266 -6.54 -5.01 5.64
N SER A 267 -6.87 -4.93 4.35
CA SER A 267 -7.49 -6.02 3.59
C SER A 267 -6.63 -7.29 3.61
N LEU A 268 -5.30 -7.17 3.50
CA LEU A 268 -4.40 -8.31 3.65
C LEU A 268 -4.44 -8.96 5.03
N ARG A 269 -4.54 -8.16 6.10
CA ARG A 269 -4.70 -8.70 7.47
C ARG A 269 -6.04 -9.41 7.62
N GLU A 270 -7.09 -8.92 7.00
CA GLU A 270 -8.39 -9.58 6.99
C GLU A 270 -8.38 -10.88 6.17
N ILE A 271 -7.73 -10.89 4.99
CA ILE A 271 -7.48 -12.09 4.19
C ILE A 271 -6.83 -13.16 5.07
N ASN A 272 -5.73 -12.82 5.76
CA ASN A 272 -5.03 -13.75 6.64
C ASN A 272 -5.94 -14.36 7.71
N ARG A 273 -6.82 -13.56 8.32
CA ARG A 273 -7.77 -14.03 9.34
C ARG A 273 -8.82 -14.97 8.74
N SER A 274 -9.42 -14.60 7.61
CA SER A 274 -10.44 -15.41 6.93
C SER A 274 -9.86 -16.73 6.41
N LEU A 275 -8.65 -16.73 5.84
CA LEU A 275 -7.97 -17.95 5.39
C LEU A 275 -7.77 -18.95 6.54
N VAL A 276 -7.32 -18.50 7.71
CA VAL A 276 -7.15 -19.35 8.91
C VAL A 276 -8.47 -19.97 9.34
N GLN A 277 -9.55 -19.18 9.35
CA GLN A 277 -10.87 -19.65 9.76
C GLN A 277 -11.41 -20.72 8.79
N LEU A 278 -11.25 -20.51 7.48
CA LEU A 278 -11.70 -21.46 6.46
C LEU A 278 -10.96 -22.80 6.56
N ILE A 279 -9.64 -22.79 6.70
CA ILE A 279 -8.83 -24.02 6.84
C ILE A 279 -9.24 -24.82 8.08
N ARG A 280 -9.68 -24.16 9.16
CA ARG A 280 -10.13 -24.80 10.40
C ARG A 280 -11.55 -25.37 10.35
N LYS A 281 -12.42 -24.87 9.47
CA LYS A 281 -13.84 -25.23 9.45
C LYS A 281 -14.26 -26.08 8.24
N GLN A 282 -13.60 -25.95 7.10
CA GLN A 282 -14.03 -26.60 5.86
C GLN A 282 -13.67 -28.09 5.76
N SER A 283 -14.41 -28.80 4.91
CA SER A 283 -14.14 -30.18 4.55
C SER A 283 -12.93 -30.29 3.60
N PHE A 284 -12.36 -31.50 3.49
CA PHE A 284 -11.13 -31.71 2.72
C PHE A 284 -11.27 -31.38 1.22
N GLU A 285 -12.41 -31.70 0.60
CA GLU A 285 -12.65 -31.51 -0.84
C GLU A 285 -12.79 -30.02 -1.21
N GLU A 286 -13.41 -29.24 -0.33
CA GLU A 286 -13.57 -27.78 -0.50
C GLU A 286 -12.23 -27.05 -0.36
N ILE A 287 -11.34 -27.53 0.52
CA ILE A 287 -10.03 -26.91 0.76
C ILE A 287 -9.10 -27.06 -0.46
N GLU A 288 -9.18 -28.15 -1.22
CA GLU A 288 -8.30 -28.36 -2.38
C GLU A 288 -8.59 -27.33 -3.49
N GLN A 289 -9.87 -27.10 -3.82
CA GLN A 289 -10.28 -26.05 -4.77
C GLN A 289 -9.96 -24.65 -4.24
N PHE A 290 -10.17 -24.45 -2.95
CA PHE A 290 -9.85 -23.20 -2.27
C PHE A 290 -8.36 -22.85 -2.34
N PHE A 291 -7.44 -23.81 -2.20
CA PHE A 291 -6.01 -23.56 -2.32
C PHE A 291 -5.63 -23.07 -3.71
N VAL A 292 -6.13 -23.71 -4.76
CA VAL A 292 -5.82 -23.29 -6.13
C VAL A 292 -6.21 -21.82 -6.36
N THR A 293 -7.42 -21.44 -5.95
CA THR A 293 -7.92 -20.07 -6.08
C THR A 293 -7.13 -19.08 -5.21
N THR A 294 -6.89 -19.44 -3.95
CA THR A 294 -6.14 -18.60 -3.00
C THR A 294 -4.71 -18.35 -3.47
N PHE A 295 -3.99 -19.41 -3.89
CA PHE A 295 -2.62 -19.27 -4.38
C PHE A 295 -2.56 -18.50 -5.70
N HIS A 296 -3.56 -18.64 -6.57
CA HIS A 296 -3.66 -17.82 -7.79
C HIS A 296 -3.76 -16.33 -7.46
N LEU A 297 -4.66 -15.96 -6.54
CA LEU A 297 -4.88 -14.57 -6.12
C LEU A 297 -3.69 -14.00 -5.33
N LEU A 298 -3.08 -14.79 -4.45
CA LEU A 298 -1.83 -14.41 -3.77
C LEU A 298 -0.70 -14.19 -4.78
N LYS A 299 -0.61 -15.02 -5.82
CA LYS A 299 0.44 -14.92 -6.85
C LYS A 299 0.27 -13.69 -7.73
N ALA A 300 -0.97 -13.27 -8.02
CA ALA A 300 -1.24 -12.00 -8.70
C ALA A 300 -0.72 -10.80 -7.87
N ASN A 301 -0.84 -10.89 -6.54
CA ASN A 301 -0.54 -9.79 -5.62
C ASN A 301 0.90 -9.79 -5.06
N VAL A 302 1.67 -10.88 -5.22
CA VAL A 302 3.02 -11.01 -4.64
C VAL A 302 4.00 -9.93 -5.11
N ARG A 303 3.84 -9.41 -6.34
CA ARG A 303 4.71 -8.35 -6.86
C ARG A 303 4.53 -7.03 -6.10
N LYS A 304 3.30 -6.74 -5.67
CA LYS A 304 2.97 -5.52 -4.93
C LYS A 304 3.21 -5.70 -3.43
N TYR A 305 2.91 -6.88 -2.88
CA TYR A 305 2.94 -7.15 -1.43
C TYR A 305 3.64 -8.47 -1.07
N PRO A 306 4.95 -8.60 -1.36
CA PRO A 306 5.64 -9.89 -1.28
C PRO A 306 5.73 -10.42 0.16
N HIS A 307 6.07 -9.58 1.14
CA HIS A 307 6.17 -9.99 2.54
C HIS A 307 4.85 -10.54 3.08
N THR A 308 3.75 -9.87 2.73
CA THR A 308 2.44 -10.26 3.25
C THR A 308 1.95 -11.53 2.60
N SER A 309 2.13 -11.71 1.29
CA SER A 309 1.82 -12.98 0.62
C SER A 309 2.61 -14.15 1.20
N LEU A 310 3.89 -13.94 1.53
CA LEU A 310 4.72 -14.96 2.19
C LEU A 310 4.21 -15.27 3.61
N GLN A 311 3.79 -14.24 4.36
CA GLN A 311 3.17 -14.43 5.66
C GLN A 311 1.85 -15.22 5.56
N CYS A 312 1.02 -14.95 4.54
CA CYS A 312 -0.19 -15.74 4.26
C CYS A 312 0.17 -17.22 4.11
N ILE A 313 1.16 -17.52 3.27
CA ILE A 313 1.62 -18.89 3.03
C ILE A 313 2.11 -19.55 4.32
N GLN A 314 2.89 -18.84 5.14
CA GLN A 314 3.37 -19.35 6.43
C GLN A 314 2.21 -19.73 7.37
N VAL A 315 1.24 -18.83 7.50
CA VAL A 315 0.07 -19.00 8.38
C VAL A 315 -0.81 -20.15 7.90
N ILE A 316 -1.10 -20.21 6.59
CA ILE A 316 -1.84 -21.31 5.97
C ILE A 316 -1.13 -22.63 6.24
N GLY A 317 0.18 -22.70 5.99
CA GLY A 317 0.96 -23.90 6.20
C GLY A 317 0.88 -24.39 7.64
N GLY A 318 1.03 -23.49 8.62
CA GLY A 318 0.88 -23.83 10.04
C GLY A 318 -0.47 -24.47 10.38
N GLU A 319 -1.57 -24.01 9.79
CA GLU A 319 -2.89 -24.64 9.99
C GLU A 319 -3.01 -25.99 9.26
N VAL A 320 -2.46 -26.09 8.04
CA VAL A 320 -2.45 -27.33 7.24
C VAL A 320 -1.68 -28.44 7.94
N PHE A 321 -0.49 -28.15 8.47
CA PHE A 321 0.31 -29.14 9.22
C PHE A 321 -0.42 -29.66 10.46
N ARG A 322 -1.19 -28.80 11.16
CA ARG A 322 -1.98 -29.21 12.33
C ARG A 322 -3.13 -30.16 12.01
N ARG A 323 -3.67 -30.14 10.78
CA ARG A 323 -4.69 -31.10 10.34
C ARG A 323 -4.13 -32.53 10.19
N ASN A 324 -2.81 -32.69 10.20
CA ASN A 324 -2.11 -33.99 10.14
C ASN A 324 -2.57 -34.90 8.98
N ASN A 325 -2.95 -34.30 7.84
CA ASN A 325 -3.40 -35.01 6.65
C ASN A 325 -2.34 -34.89 5.55
N SER A 326 -1.73 -36.02 5.19
CA SER A 326 -0.61 -36.05 4.23
C SER A 326 -0.99 -35.51 2.85
N ARG A 327 -2.18 -35.83 2.34
CA ARG A 327 -2.63 -35.36 1.02
C ARG A 327 -2.81 -33.83 1.01
N LEU A 328 -3.33 -33.27 2.11
CA LEU A 328 -3.51 -31.83 2.26
C LEU A 328 -2.17 -31.10 2.28
N VAL A 329 -1.22 -31.63 3.06
CA VAL A 329 0.13 -31.09 3.18
C VAL A 329 0.84 -31.15 1.84
N GLU A 330 0.75 -32.27 1.11
CA GLU A 330 1.37 -32.41 -0.20
C GLU A 330 0.81 -31.42 -1.23
N ALA A 331 -0.52 -31.27 -1.30
CA ALA A 331 -1.17 -30.29 -2.17
C ALA A 331 -0.72 -28.85 -1.84
N PHE A 332 -0.69 -28.49 -0.55
CA PHE A 332 -0.22 -27.19 -0.09
C PHE A 332 1.26 -26.93 -0.44
N LEU A 333 2.14 -27.91 -0.22
CA LEU A 333 3.56 -27.79 -0.52
C LEU A 333 3.80 -27.63 -2.02
N PHE A 334 3.02 -28.34 -2.85
CA PHE A 334 3.11 -28.23 -4.30
C PHE A 334 2.70 -26.84 -4.80
N GLU A 335 1.59 -26.30 -4.29
CA GLU A 335 1.17 -24.93 -4.61
C GLU A 335 2.14 -23.87 -4.06
N THR A 336 2.76 -24.11 -2.90
CA THR A 336 3.83 -23.25 -2.35
C THR A 336 5.06 -23.20 -3.25
N VAL A 337 5.47 -24.33 -3.83
CA VAL A 337 6.57 -24.35 -4.81
C VAL A 337 6.17 -23.64 -6.11
N ARG A 338 4.93 -23.83 -6.59
CA ARG A 338 4.39 -23.16 -7.79
C ARG A 338 4.17 -21.66 -7.62
N PHE A 339 3.89 -21.21 -6.41
CA PHE A 339 3.78 -19.79 -6.06
C PHE A 339 5.06 -19.05 -6.48
N GLY A 340 6.21 -19.66 -6.21
CA GLY A 340 7.51 -19.22 -6.69
C GLY A 340 8.39 -18.63 -5.59
N PHE A 341 9.67 -18.49 -5.91
CA PHE A 341 10.69 -17.98 -5.01
C PHE A 341 11.02 -16.51 -5.29
N GLN A 342 11.33 -15.75 -4.24
CA GLN A 342 11.73 -14.36 -4.31
C GLN A 342 13.25 -14.31 -4.38
N TYR A 343 13.80 -13.98 -5.54
CA TYR A 343 15.26 -13.95 -5.78
C TYR A 343 15.91 -12.68 -5.20
N ALA A 344 17.19 -12.76 -4.86
CA ALA A 344 17.95 -11.67 -4.23
C ALA A 344 18.01 -10.39 -5.08
N ASN A 345 18.08 -10.53 -6.42
CA ASN A 345 18.09 -9.43 -7.39
C ASN A 345 18.97 -8.24 -6.96
N VAL A 346 20.25 -8.51 -6.67
CA VAL A 346 21.20 -7.47 -6.27
C VAL A 346 21.47 -6.55 -7.46
N MET A 347 21.10 -5.27 -7.34
CA MET A 347 21.23 -4.28 -8.43
C MET A 347 22.38 -3.30 -8.22
N GLY A 348 22.94 -3.21 -7.01
CA GLY A 348 24.02 -2.28 -6.67
C GLY A 348 23.99 -1.89 -5.20
N VAL A 349 24.53 -0.72 -4.88
CA VAL A 349 24.49 -0.09 -3.55
C VAL A 349 23.82 1.28 -3.63
N ASP A 350 23.15 1.70 -2.56
CA ASP A 350 22.53 3.02 -2.45
C ASP A 350 23.51 4.09 -1.94
N GLU A 351 23.00 5.30 -1.70
CA GLU A 351 23.78 6.44 -1.22
C GLU A 351 24.40 6.20 0.17
N ASP A 352 23.79 5.33 0.98
CA ASP A 352 24.25 4.95 2.32
C ASP A 352 25.14 3.67 2.28
N TRP A 353 25.62 3.27 1.09
CA TRP A 353 26.38 2.04 0.85
C TRP A 353 25.63 0.75 1.22
N GLN A 354 24.30 0.79 1.33
CA GLN A 354 23.50 -0.41 1.57
C GLN A 354 23.23 -1.13 0.25
N PRO A 355 23.27 -2.47 0.21
CA PRO A 355 23.00 -3.20 -1.01
C PRO A 355 21.52 -3.06 -1.39
N ILE A 356 21.26 -2.67 -2.64
CA ILE A 356 19.94 -2.59 -3.24
C ILE A 356 19.57 -4.00 -3.71
N THR A 357 18.75 -4.67 -2.92
CA THR A 357 18.32 -6.05 -3.14
C THR A 357 16.81 -6.17 -2.98
N ASN A 358 16.25 -7.31 -3.40
CA ASN A 358 14.85 -7.63 -3.13
C ASN A 358 14.64 -7.82 -1.62
N PRO A 359 13.89 -6.92 -0.95
CA PRO A 359 13.71 -6.99 0.50
C PRO A 359 12.98 -8.26 0.95
N ALA A 360 12.19 -8.89 0.05
CA ALA A 360 11.44 -10.09 0.35
C ALA A 360 12.24 -11.40 0.20
N HIS A 361 13.47 -11.35 -0.32
CA HIS A 361 14.28 -12.55 -0.56
C HIS A 361 14.55 -13.32 0.74
N LEU A 362 15.12 -12.64 1.74
CA LEU A 362 15.44 -13.28 3.02
C LEU A 362 14.17 -13.70 3.78
N ALA A 363 13.12 -12.90 3.71
CA ALA A 363 11.82 -13.24 4.29
C ALA A 363 11.24 -14.53 3.67
N ASN A 364 11.42 -14.74 2.36
CA ASN A 364 10.99 -15.96 1.69
C ASN A 364 11.74 -17.19 2.21
N ILE A 365 13.09 -17.10 2.29
CA ILE A 365 13.91 -18.18 2.86
C ILE A 365 13.43 -18.53 4.28
N ARG A 366 13.21 -17.52 5.13
CA ARG A 366 12.69 -17.70 6.50
C ARG A 366 11.33 -18.39 6.54
N VAL A 367 10.40 -17.97 5.68
CA VAL A 367 9.07 -18.60 5.62
C VAL A 367 9.18 -20.05 5.20
N TRP A 368 9.96 -20.37 4.16
CA TRP A 368 10.13 -21.75 3.70
C TRP A 368 10.82 -22.61 4.76
N LEU A 369 11.86 -22.10 5.43
CA LEU A 369 12.49 -22.77 6.57
C LEU A 369 11.50 -23.01 7.71
N SER A 370 10.69 -22.02 8.07
CA SER A 370 9.67 -22.15 9.10
C SER A 370 8.65 -23.25 8.79
N LEU A 371 8.25 -23.39 7.51
CA LEU A 371 7.38 -24.48 7.04
C LEU A 371 8.09 -25.84 7.10
N ILE A 372 9.34 -25.92 6.65
CA ILE A 372 10.15 -27.14 6.70
C ILE A 372 10.31 -27.63 8.14
N MET A 373 10.53 -26.70 9.07
CA MET A 373 10.66 -26.99 10.49
C MET A 373 9.33 -27.36 11.16
N GLN A 374 8.14 -27.12 10.57
CA GLN A 374 6.90 -27.61 11.19
C GLN A 374 6.88 -29.14 11.24
N GLU A 375 7.23 -29.78 10.12
CA GLU A 375 7.22 -31.24 10.02
C GLU A 375 8.21 -31.71 8.93
N PRO A 376 9.51 -31.82 9.28
CA PRO A 376 10.59 -32.11 8.33
C PRO A 376 10.36 -33.31 7.41
N LYS A 377 9.68 -34.36 7.92
CA LYS A 377 9.44 -35.61 7.18
C LYS A 377 8.63 -35.42 5.89
N TRP A 378 7.80 -34.38 5.82
CA TRP A 378 6.93 -34.10 4.67
C TRP A 378 7.51 -33.05 3.71
N CYS A 379 8.58 -32.36 4.10
CA CYS A 379 9.03 -31.15 3.43
C CYS A 379 10.25 -31.35 2.52
N SER A 380 10.57 -32.58 2.11
CA SER A 380 11.73 -32.88 1.26
C SER A 380 11.69 -32.16 -0.09
N THR A 381 10.52 -32.10 -0.74
CA THR A 381 10.31 -31.40 -2.02
C THR A 381 10.49 -29.89 -1.87
N LEU A 382 9.87 -29.27 -0.85
CA LEU A 382 10.01 -27.84 -0.58
C LEU A 382 11.46 -27.48 -0.26
N PHE A 383 12.15 -28.29 0.55
CA PHE A 383 13.54 -28.01 0.92
C PHE A 383 14.49 -28.18 -0.27
N SER A 384 14.25 -29.17 -1.13
CA SER A 384 15.00 -29.32 -2.38
C SER A 384 14.78 -28.12 -3.30
N ALA A 385 13.54 -27.64 -3.43
CA ALA A 385 13.24 -26.43 -4.18
C ALA A 385 13.95 -25.20 -3.60
N LEU A 386 14.01 -25.05 -2.28
CA LEU A 386 14.74 -23.96 -1.61
C LEU A 386 16.22 -23.97 -2.01
N ILE A 387 16.87 -25.13 -1.88
CA ILE A 387 18.28 -25.34 -2.18
C ILE A 387 18.57 -25.02 -3.66
N ILE A 388 17.73 -25.49 -4.58
CA ILE A 388 17.87 -25.23 -6.02
C ILE A 388 17.77 -23.73 -6.29
N ASN A 389 16.74 -23.05 -5.78
CA ASN A 389 16.54 -21.63 -6.01
C ASN A 389 17.73 -20.81 -5.47
N VAL A 390 18.17 -21.09 -4.25
CA VAL A 390 19.34 -20.43 -3.65
C VAL A 390 20.61 -20.68 -4.47
N LYS A 391 20.85 -21.91 -4.91
CA LYS A 391 22.04 -22.24 -5.69
C LYS A 391 22.06 -21.52 -7.05
N LEU A 392 20.90 -21.29 -7.65
CA LEU A 392 20.79 -20.59 -8.93
C LEU A 392 20.88 -19.07 -8.79
N SER A 393 20.27 -18.49 -7.75
CA SER A 393 20.22 -17.02 -7.59
C SER A 393 21.29 -16.42 -6.70
N GLY A 394 21.99 -17.26 -5.91
CA GLY A 394 22.73 -16.80 -4.74
C GLY A 394 21.80 -16.29 -3.62
N THR A 395 22.41 -15.81 -2.54
CA THR A 395 21.73 -15.15 -1.42
C THR A 395 22.40 -13.83 -1.10
N CYS A 396 21.64 -12.91 -0.51
CA CYS A 396 22.17 -11.69 0.08
C CYS A 396 21.61 -11.59 1.50
N VAL A 397 22.49 -11.62 2.49
CA VAL A 397 22.18 -11.55 3.92
C VAL A 397 22.99 -10.40 4.49
N LYS A 398 22.35 -9.45 5.16
CA LYS A 398 23.03 -8.36 5.86
C LYS A 398 23.39 -8.82 7.27
N ASP A 399 24.47 -8.27 7.84
CA ASP A 399 24.85 -8.58 9.23
C ASP A 399 23.74 -8.21 10.23
N THR A 400 22.98 -7.15 9.93
CA THR A 400 21.83 -6.69 10.73
C THR A 400 20.66 -7.67 10.73
N ASP A 401 20.61 -8.62 9.79
CA ASP A 401 19.48 -9.54 9.67
C ASP A 401 19.53 -10.66 10.72
N LEU A 402 20.67 -10.90 11.38
CA LEU A 402 20.85 -11.94 12.41
C LEU A 402 20.46 -13.37 11.95
N PHE A 403 20.64 -13.68 10.66
CA PHE A 403 20.22 -14.94 10.06
C PHE A 403 20.96 -16.19 10.62
N GLN A 404 22.07 -15.99 11.34
CA GLN A 404 22.74 -17.02 12.14
C GLN A 404 21.81 -17.74 13.14
N ARG A 405 20.84 -17.02 13.69
CA ARG A 405 19.85 -17.60 14.61
C ARG A 405 18.93 -18.58 13.89
N ASP A 406 18.45 -18.22 12.72
CA ASP A 406 17.56 -19.07 11.91
C ASP A 406 18.23 -20.42 11.54
N ILE A 407 19.54 -20.40 11.21
CA ILE A 407 20.31 -21.62 10.93
C ILE A 407 20.52 -22.46 12.20
N THR A 408 20.79 -21.81 13.32
CA THR A 408 20.93 -22.51 14.62
C THR A 408 19.63 -23.21 14.99
N ASP A 409 18.48 -22.55 14.81
CA ASP A 409 17.17 -23.12 15.08
C ASP A 409 16.87 -24.31 14.15
N LEU A 410 17.23 -24.23 12.87
CA LEU A 410 17.12 -25.35 11.93
C LEU A 410 17.93 -26.57 12.39
N LEU A 411 19.18 -26.36 12.82
CA LEU A 411 20.08 -27.44 13.25
C LEU A 411 19.64 -28.07 14.58
N ASN A 412 18.95 -27.31 15.43
CA ASN A 412 18.37 -27.80 16.69
C ASN A 412 17.03 -28.52 16.51
N HIS A 413 16.43 -28.49 15.31
CA HIS A 413 15.17 -29.17 14.99
C HIS A 413 15.41 -30.67 14.69
N PRO A 414 14.43 -31.58 14.86
CA PRO A 414 14.51 -32.99 14.43
C PRO A 414 14.62 -33.16 12.90
N ILE A 415 15.77 -32.80 12.33
CA ILE A 415 16.08 -32.83 10.89
C ILE A 415 16.51 -34.21 10.38
N MET A 416 16.51 -35.26 11.21
CA MET A 416 16.93 -36.62 10.81
C MET A 416 16.32 -37.08 9.47
N PRO A 417 15.01 -36.87 9.17
CA PRO A 417 14.42 -37.28 7.89
C PRO A 417 14.97 -36.54 6.66
N ILE A 418 15.54 -35.34 6.85
CA ILE A 418 16.01 -34.43 5.79
C ILE A 418 17.48 -34.02 6.00
N TYR A 419 18.24 -34.79 6.78
CA TYR A 419 19.59 -34.41 7.23
C TYR A 419 20.52 -34.05 6.06
N ASN A 420 20.45 -34.83 4.97
CA ASN A 420 21.24 -34.57 3.77
C ASN A 420 20.92 -33.22 3.13
N LEU A 421 19.64 -32.84 3.08
CA LEU A 421 19.20 -31.56 2.54
C LEU A 421 19.60 -30.41 3.48
N ALA A 422 19.43 -30.58 4.79
CA ALA A 422 19.88 -29.60 5.79
C ALA A 422 21.38 -29.34 5.67
N LYS A 423 22.19 -30.39 5.55
CA LYS A 423 23.64 -30.28 5.34
C LYS A 423 24.00 -29.55 4.04
N GLN A 424 23.28 -29.81 2.94
CA GLN A 424 23.51 -29.11 1.68
C GLN A 424 23.13 -27.63 1.77
N PHE A 425 21.98 -27.34 2.39
CA PHE A 425 21.52 -25.98 2.59
C PHE A 425 22.48 -25.16 3.44
N SER A 426 22.93 -25.68 4.59
CA SER A 426 23.86 -24.97 5.47
C SER A 426 25.19 -24.62 4.81
N LYS A 427 25.64 -25.39 3.81
CA LYS A 427 26.83 -25.08 3.02
C LYS A 427 26.64 -23.91 2.04
N LEU A 428 25.41 -23.60 1.65
CA LEU A 428 25.12 -22.50 0.72
C LEU A 428 24.89 -21.17 1.46
N MET A 429 24.80 -21.19 2.78
CA MET A 429 24.43 -20.03 3.57
C MET A 429 25.69 -19.28 4.04
N PRO A 430 25.82 -17.97 3.76
CA PRO A 430 26.98 -17.15 4.15
C PRO A 430 26.89 -16.75 5.63
N VAL A 431 26.73 -17.73 6.50
CA VAL A 431 26.32 -17.58 7.90
C VAL A 431 27.42 -18.03 8.84
N PHE A 432 28.18 -19.04 8.40
CA PHE A 432 29.42 -19.44 9.02
C PHE A 432 30.56 -18.76 8.26
N PHE A 433 31.49 -18.16 9.00
CA PHE A 433 32.59 -17.30 8.53
C PHE A 433 33.55 -17.92 7.50
N ASN A 434 33.30 -19.13 7.01
CA ASN A 434 34.21 -19.84 6.10
C ASN A 434 34.14 -19.34 4.65
N GLU A 435 33.16 -18.51 4.25
CA GLU A 435 32.98 -18.12 2.83
C GLU A 435 32.71 -16.63 2.58
N ILE A 436 32.73 -15.77 3.60
CA ILE A 436 32.94 -14.33 3.37
C ILE A 436 34.44 -14.16 3.31
N GLY A 437 34.98 -13.44 2.31
CA GLY A 437 36.42 -13.21 2.09
C GLY A 437 37.16 -12.53 3.26
N ALA A 438 37.22 -13.26 4.37
CA ALA A 438 37.79 -12.96 5.67
C ALA A 438 38.89 -13.97 6.00
N GLU A 439 39.43 -14.66 4.99
CA GLU A 439 40.79 -15.19 5.04
C GLU A 439 41.70 -14.13 4.41
N GLY A 440 42.57 -13.53 5.22
CA GLY A 440 43.51 -12.49 4.81
C GLY A 440 44.07 -11.71 6.01
N GLU A 441 45.23 -11.07 5.82
CA GLU A 441 46.02 -10.40 6.88
C GLU A 441 45.22 -9.46 7.78
N LEU A 442 44.17 -8.80 7.26
CA LEU A 442 43.32 -7.89 8.03
C LEU A 442 42.58 -8.61 9.18
N ARG A 443 42.22 -9.89 9.00
CA ARG A 443 41.61 -10.68 10.08
C ARG A 443 42.65 -11.22 11.04
N ASP A 444 43.83 -11.62 10.57
CA ASP A 444 44.90 -12.05 11.47
C ASP A 444 45.28 -10.89 12.42
N VAL A 445 45.39 -9.68 11.88
CA VAL A 445 45.65 -8.47 12.66
C VAL A 445 44.49 -8.11 13.59
N SER A 446 43.24 -8.23 13.15
CA SER A 446 42.07 -7.97 14.01
C SER A 446 41.92 -9.02 15.11
N THR A 447 42.21 -10.29 14.81
CA THR A 447 42.15 -11.40 15.77
C THR A 447 43.28 -11.29 16.79
N GLU A 448 44.50 -10.97 16.35
CA GLU A 448 45.62 -10.66 17.24
C GLU A 448 45.29 -9.46 18.14
N LEU A 449 44.69 -8.40 17.59
CA LEU A 449 44.27 -7.24 18.38
C LEU A 449 43.24 -7.60 19.45
N ASP A 450 42.20 -8.37 19.10
CA ASP A 450 41.16 -8.77 20.05
C ASP A 450 41.70 -9.76 21.11
N GLU A 451 42.55 -10.71 20.73
CA GLU A 451 43.21 -11.64 21.65
C GLU A 451 44.21 -10.93 22.58
N MET A 452 44.97 -9.95 22.07
CA MET A 452 45.86 -9.11 22.87
C MET A 452 45.08 -8.23 23.86
N HIS A 453 43.92 -7.72 23.45
CA HIS A 453 43.13 -6.83 24.29
C HIS A 453 42.18 -7.55 25.26
N LYS A 454 42.02 -8.88 25.17
CA LYS A 454 41.10 -9.69 26.02
C LYS A 454 39.77 -9.00 26.26
N ARG A 455 39.16 -8.46 25.20
CA ARG A 455 37.85 -7.82 25.33
C ARG A 455 36.82 -8.89 25.68
N HIS A 456 36.30 -8.78 26.90
CA HIS A 456 35.13 -9.52 27.36
C HIS A 456 33.88 -8.76 26.91
N ASP A 457 33.65 -8.74 25.60
CA ASP A 457 32.42 -8.17 25.02
C ASP A 457 31.28 -9.20 25.08
#